data_AF-A0ABD3MP12-F1
#
_entry.id   AF-A0ABD3MP12-F1
#
_cell.length_a   1.000
_cell.length_b   1.000
_cell.length_c   1.000
_cell.angle_alpha   90.00
_cell.angle_beta   90.00
_cell.angle_gamma   90.00
#
_symmetry.space_group_name_H-M   'P 1'
#
loop_
_entity.id
_entity.type
_entity.pdbx_description
1 polymer ?
#
loop_
_entity_poly.entity_id
_entity_poly.type
_entity_poly.pdbx_seq_one_letter_code
_entity_poly.pdbx_strand_id
1 'polypeptide(L)'
;MNSSPEPRQMSDDKGGRDGGESNDDIDILRKEYRNMQANRNAFAHESDLVLRRQQATLDKLRAENETLKADVARIQTRHMTRPINSFEQSQLDRLYQELDRYSGLVESEKAKAVATEKEISALRDEIWKRRQQMGGVNAAANNQRIVEKQVRLLESQLDQALVKFNKCVSRNKRLREEIDGLRGERVTFEKVYRKVEMDLREKKKHMAVVIEQSNQAYEQRDKAQLEIAAIERLSRKEEDAYHQQISDLSGELEKVNEQLLNSTKSGQTAIVVDPLEEERKVTERKDAARATELARAEEEYAQQRDKKLKSYEDAFREISAATGISDVDKLVKVFIENEEHNFSLFRYSSEQAAEIERLEEDIQSLREEEMKYKNEASDDRDGSRRDDIVKLQNEISLLDELTKAYESKCDSYQNILEEVKDEIKLLLIRLNCKFDEELTTDNILHYLGILEERALEIISNYLKTKEFSNGDRANSMPLDKSTGGRVAMGAAAPISVNAPRLLDYSSDDSGDEGGESWMKPIHRSDMNYSKIASIVPKRKTIPGRRGSIFGLQPRRRTNISAAPDGML
;
A
#
# COMPACT_ATOMS: atom_id res chain seq x y z
N MET A 1 -72.11 34.75 79.77
CA MET A 1 -73.49 35.14 80.11
C MET A 1 -73.70 34.66 81.54
N ASN A 2 -73.67 35.54 82.54
CA ASN A 2 -74.79 36.39 82.99
C ASN A 2 -76.06 35.54 83.28
N SER A 3 -76.70 35.60 84.45
CA SER A 3 -76.48 36.46 85.64
C SER A 3 -77.30 35.97 86.84
N SER A 4 -76.96 36.43 88.06
CA SER A 4 -77.73 36.23 89.31
C SER A 4 -79.13 36.90 89.28
N PRO A 5 -80.00 36.70 90.31
CA PRO A 5 -79.93 37.57 91.50
C PRO A 5 -80.35 36.96 92.87
N GLU A 6 -79.92 37.63 93.95
CA GLU A 6 -80.50 37.53 95.32
C GLU A 6 -81.78 38.39 95.47
N PRO A 7 -82.48 38.36 96.63
CA PRO A 7 -82.27 39.40 97.68
C PRO A 7 -82.28 38.85 99.14
N ARG A 8 -81.40 39.30 100.05
CA ARG A 8 -81.49 40.49 100.96
C ARG A 8 -82.72 40.48 101.93
N GLN A 9 -82.52 40.31 103.25
CA GLN A 9 -82.21 41.33 104.31
C GLN A 9 -83.42 42.20 104.71
N MET A 10 -83.68 42.64 105.97
CA MET A 10 -82.88 42.75 107.22
C MET A 10 -83.77 42.76 108.51
N SER A 11 -83.13 42.53 109.66
CA SER A 11 -83.41 42.97 111.06
C SER A 11 -84.79 43.47 111.54
N ASP A 12 -85.23 42.94 112.69
CA ASP A 12 -85.86 43.72 113.77
C ASP A 12 -84.83 43.90 114.91
N ASP A 13 -84.78 45.09 115.54
CA ASP A 13 -84.21 45.28 116.87
C ASP A 13 -85.15 46.13 117.73
N LYS A 14 -85.20 45.86 119.05
CA LYS A 14 -86.22 46.39 119.96
C LYS A 14 -85.68 47.53 120.83
N GLY A 15 -86.43 48.63 120.86
CA GLY A 15 -86.24 49.70 121.84
C GLY A 15 -86.83 49.39 123.23
N GLY A 16 -86.31 50.09 124.24
CA GLY A 16 -86.76 50.16 125.64
C GLY A 16 -85.58 50.62 126.52
N ARG A 17 -85.71 51.44 127.56
CA ARG A 17 -86.85 52.24 128.11
C ARG A 17 -86.29 53.65 128.45
N ASP A 18 -86.84 54.55 129.27
CA ASP A 18 -88.04 54.73 130.13
C ASP A 18 -88.40 56.24 130.02
N GLY A 19 -89.50 56.83 130.49
CA GLY A 19 -90.62 56.41 131.34
C GLY A 19 -91.14 57.68 132.07
N GLY A 20 -92.46 57.94 132.11
CA GLY A 20 -92.99 59.15 132.74
C GLY A 20 -94.48 59.44 132.53
N GLU A 21 -95.21 59.48 133.64
CA GLU A 21 -96.50 60.18 133.85
C GLU A 21 -97.79 59.56 133.27
N SER A 22 -98.31 58.60 134.05
CA SER A 22 -99.58 57.89 133.86
C SER A 22 -100.83 58.79 133.83
N ASN A 23 -101.54 58.80 132.70
CA ASN A 23 -102.99 58.51 132.64
C ASN A 23 -103.51 58.39 131.19
N ASP A 24 -102.90 59.08 130.24
CA ASP A 24 -103.31 59.01 128.81
C ASP A 24 -102.94 57.67 128.16
N ASP A 25 -101.85 57.03 128.61
CA ASP A 25 -101.36 55.74 128.11
C ASP A 25 -102.39 54.61 128.19
N ILE A 26 -103.31 54.61 129.18
CA ILE A 26 -104.28 53.54 129.36
C ILE A 26 -105.32 53.52 128.23
N ASP A 27 -105.76 54.69 127.76
CA ASP A 27 -106.70 54.79 126.65
C ASP A 27 -106.02 54.63 125.29
N ILE A 28 -104.74 55.02 125.17
CA ILE A 28 -103.90 54.66 124.01
C ILE A 28 -103.76 53.13 123.92
N LEU A 29 -103.34 52.45 124.99
CA LEU A 29 -103.19 50.99 125.04
C LEU A 29 -104.51 50.25 124.80
N ARG A 30 -105.65 50.76 125.27
CA ARG A 30 -106.98 50.18 124.95
C ARG A 30 -107.33 50.31 123.48
N LYS A 31 -106.99 51.45 122.86
CA LYS A 31 -107.22 51.71 121.44
C LYS A 31 -106.28 50.89 120.55
N GLU A 32 -105.02 50.74 120.94
CA GLU A 32 -104.06 49.84 120.32
C GLU A 32 -104.44 48.38 120.48
N TYR A 33 -104.90 47.93 121.66
CA TYR A 33 -105.38 46.56 121.85
C TYR A 33 -106.59 46.26 120.96
N ARG A 34 -107.54 47.21 120.82
CA ARG A 34 -108.64 47.08 119.84
C ARG A 34 -108.15 47.02 118.40
N ASN A 35 -107.20 47.87 118.00
CA ASN A 35 -106.62 47.83 116.65
C ASN A 35 -105.83 46.53 116.40
N MET A 36 -105.08 46.03 117.38
CA MET A 36 -104.34 44.78 117.27
C MET A 36 -105.30 43.58 117.20
N GLN A 37 -106.40 43.60 117.95
CA GLN A 37 -107.42 42.55 117.91
C GLN A 37 -108.25 42.61 116.61
N ALA A 38 -108.54 43.81 116.09
CA ALA A 38 -109.14 44.00 114.77
C ALA A 38 -108.20 43.53 113.65
N ASN A 39 -106.92 43.89 113.69
CA ASN A 39 -105.91 43.42 112.74
C ASN A 39 -105.71 41.91 112.82
N ARG A 40 -105.64 41.33 114.01
CA ARG A 40 -105.54 39.87 114.19
C ARG A 40 -106.75 39.15 113.58
N ASN A 41 -107.96 39.68 113.76
CA ASN A 41 -109.17 39.13 113.14
C ASN A 41 -109.19 39.36 111.61
N ALA A 42 -108.69 40.50 111.12
CA ALA A 42 -108.57 40.79 109.69
C ALA A 42 -107.56 39.85 109.01
N PHE A 43 -106.37 39.68 109.59
CA PHE A 43 -105.35 38.73 109.11
C PHE A 43 -105.84 37.28 109.18
N ALA A 44 -106.58 36.88 110.22
CA ALA A 44 -107.19 35.56 110.28
C ALA A 44 -108.23 35.36 109.16
N HIS A 45 -109.11 36.33 108.95
CA HIS A 45 -110.12 36.28 107.89
C HIS A 45 -109.52 36.33 106.47
N GLU A 46 -108.44 37.10 106.28
CA GLU A 46 -107.69 37.14 105.02
C GLU A 46 -106.93 35.82 104.78
N SER A 47 -106.34 35.23 105.82
CA SER A 47 -105.73 33.90 105.77
C SER A 47 -106.75 32.81 105.42
N ASP A 48 -107.93 32.81 106.04
CA ASP A 48 -109.04 31.91 105.69
C ASP A 48 -109.56 32.12 104.26
N LEU A 49 -109.60 33.37 103.78
CA LEU A 49 -109.92 33.68 102.38
C LEU A 49 -108.86 33.15 101.40
N VAL A 50 -107.58 33.28 101.74
CA VAL A 50 -106.47 32.71 100.96
C VAL A 50 -106.53 31.20 100.96
N LEU A 51 -106.76 30.55 102.10
CA LEU A 51 -106.92 29.10 102.21
C LEU A 51 -108.13 28.60 101.40
N ARG A 52 -109.28 29.30 101.46
CA ARG A 52 -110.45 28.96 100.63
C ARG A 52 -110.17 29.13 99.13
N ARG A 53 -109.43 30.16 98.73
CA ARG A 53 -108.99 30.33 97.33
C ARG A 53 -108.04 29.21 96.90
N GLN A 54 -107.07 28.85 97.73
CA GLN A 54 -106.13 27.75 97.48
C GLN A 54 -106.83 26.39 97.40
N GLN A 55 -107.83 26.16 98.26
CA GLN A 55 -108.64 24.95 98.21
C GLN A 55 -109.45 24.88 96.90
N ALA A 56 -110.09 25.98 96.51
CA ALA A 56 -110.83 26.06 95.25
C ALA A 56 -109.93 25.89 94.01
N THR A 57 -108.67 26.37 94.03
CA THR A 57 -107.73 26.10 92.93
C THR A 57 -107.23 24.66 92.93
N LEU A 58 -107.02 24.03 94.10
CA LEU A 58 -106.68 22.61 94.18
C LEU A 58 -107.79 21.71 93.64
N ASP A 59 -109.05 21.99 93.98
CA ASP A 59 -110.18 21.18 93.49
C ASP A 59 -110.45 21.41 92.00
N LYS A 60 -110.21 22.63 91.47
CA LYS A 60 -110.18 22.89 90.03
C LYS A 60 -109.07 22.10 89.31
N LEU A 61 -107.84 22.13 89.84
CA LEU A 61 -106.72 21.37 89.29
C LEU A 61 -106.94 19.86 89.35
N ARG A 62 -107.61 19.33 90.39
CA ARG A 62 -108.01 17.93 90.49
C ARG A 62 -109.03 17.55 89.41
N ALA A 63 -110.05 18.37 89.18
CA ALA A 63 -111.02 18.16 88.12
C ALA A 63 -110.35 18.17 86.73
N GLU A 64 -109.47 19.14 86.46
CA GLU A 64 -108.69 19.20 85.22
C GLU A 64 -107.78 17.97 85.05
N ASN A 65 -107.16 17.48 86.12
CA ASN A 65 -106.32 16.28 86.08
C ASN A 65 -107.13 15.01 85.73
N GLU A 66 -108.33 14.85 86.29
CA GLU A 66 -109.22 13.73 85.94
C GLU A 66 -109.73 13.82 84.49
N THR A 67 -110.02 15.02 83.97
CA THR A 67 -110.35 15.17 82.54
C THR A 67 -109.17 14.82 81.64
N LEU A 68 -107.95 15.23 82.00
CA LEU A 68 -106.74 14.89 81.22
C LEU A 68 -106.45 13.39 81.25
N LYS A 69 -106.64 12.70 82.38
CA LYS A 69 -106.56 11.23 82.46
C LYS A 69 -107.59 10.56 81.54
N ALA A 70 -108.83 11.05 81.54
CA ALA A 70 -109.89 10.52 80.68
C ALA A 70 -109.56 10.70 79.18
N ASP A 71 -108.99 11.85 78.79
CA ASP A 71 -108.57 12.10 77.42
C ASP A 71 -107.35 11.26 77.01
N VAL A 72 -106.35 11.06 77.89
CA VAL A 72 -105.24 10.13 77.63
C VAL A 72 -105.75 8.70 77.41
N ALA A 73 -106.69 8.23 78.23
CA ALA A 73 -107.31 6.91 78.06
C ALA A 73 -108.07 6.77 76.73
N ARG A 74 -108.76 7.82 76.29
CA ARG A 74 -109.41 7.90 74.95
C ARG A 74 -108.41 7.90 73.80
N ILE A 75 -107.27 8.57 73.94
CA ILE A 75 -106.22 8.58 72.92
C ILE A 75 -105.56 7.20 72.82
N GLN A 76 -105.22 6.57 73.95
CA GLN A 76 -104.61 5.23 73.98
C GLN A 76 -105.52 4.16 73.34
N THR A 77 -106.81 4.17 73.68
CA THR A 77 -107.80 3.26 73.05
C THR A 77 -107.97 3.53 71.55
N ARG A 78 -107.97 4.78 71.08
CA ARG A 78 -108.02 5.08 69.63
C ARG A 78 -106.74 4.69 68.88
N HIS A 79 -105.57 4.85 69.48
CA HIS A 79 -104.29 4.55 68.84
C HIS A 79 -104.05 3.03 68.70
N MET A 80 -104.68 2.19 69.54
CA MET A 80 -104.61 0.73 69.45
C MET A 80 -105.61 0.10 68.46
N THR A 81 -106.57 0.87 67.93
CA THR A 81 -107.66 0.33 67.06
C THR A 81 -107.59 0.78 65.60
N ARG A 82 -106.43 1.22 65.12
CA ARG A 82 -106.12 1.25 63.67
C ARG A 82 -105.05 0.19 63.36
N PRO A 83 -105.42 -1.10 63.26
CA PRO A 83 -104.55 -2.05 62.60
C PRO A 83 -104.34 -1.58 61.14
N ILE A 84 -103.09 -1.55 60.70
CA ILE A 84 -102.77 -1.40 59.27
C ILE A 84 -103.44 -2.56 58.55
N ASN A 85 -104.06 -2.31 57.40
CA ASN A 85 -104.83 -3.32 56.70
C ASN A 85 -103.88 -4.45 56.28
N SER A 86 -104.19 -5.72 56.54
CA SER A 86 -103.21 -6.82 56.34
C SER A 86 -102.72 -6.93 54.90
N PHE A 87 -103.54 -6.50 53.95
CA PHE A 87 -103.18 -6.34 52.54
C PHE A 87 -102.14 -5.23 52.32
N GLU A 88 -102.29 -4.06 52.95
CA GLU A 88 -101.34 -2.94 52.84
C GLU A 88 -99.97 -3.34 53.43
N GLN A 89 -99.98 -4.05 54.56
CA GLN A 89 -98.76 -4.60 55.16
C GLN A 89 -98.09 -5.63 54.23
N SER A 90 -98.88 -6.54 53.63
CA SER A 90 -98.37 -7.50 52.64
C SER A 90 -97.78 -6.84 51.37
N GLN A 91 -98.28 -5.67 50.97
CA GLN A 91 -97.72 -4.91 49.84
C GLN A 91 -96.45 -4.14 50.25
N LEU A 92 -96.41 -3.59 51.46
CA LEU A 92 -95.18 -3.01 52.02
C LEU A 92 -94.07 -4.05 52.12
N ASP A 93 -94.36 -5.25 52.63
CA ASP A 93 -93.38 -6.35 52.74
C ASP A 93 -92.82 -6.76 51.36
N ARG A 94 -93.65 -6.75 50.31
CA ARG A 94 -93.19 -6.97 48.92
C ARG A 94 -92.27 -5.85 48.43
N LEU A 95 -92.65 -4.59 48.66
CA LEU A 95 -91.84 -3.44 48.27
C LEU A 95 -90.50 -3.40 49.03
N TYR A 96 -90.46 -3.84 50.29
CA TYR A 96 -89.21 -4.02 51.03
C TYR A 96 -88.37 -5.17 50.44
N GLN A 97 -88.96 -6.32 50.11
CA GLN A 97 -88.23 -7.42 49.43
C GLN A 97 -87.70 -7.01 48.05
N GLU A 98 -88.44 -6.19 47.29
CA GLU A 98 -87.98 -5.63 46.03
C GLU A 98 -86.85 -4.61 46.25
N LEU A 99 -86.98 -3.72 47.24
CA LEU A 99 -85.94 -2.76 47.62
C LEU A 99 -84.64 -3.45 48.04
N ASP A 100 -84.71 -4.49 48.87
CA ASP A 100 -83.55 -5.28 49.30
C ASP A 100 -82.92 -6.01 48.11
N ARG A 101 -83.73 -6.61 47.23
CA ARG A 101 -83.26 -7.24 45.99
C ARG A 101 -82.54 -6.26 45.07
N TYR A 102 -83.11 -5.07 44.84
CA TYR A 102 -82.49 -4.05 43.99
C TYR A 102 -81.25 -3.44 44.66
N SER A 103 -81.24 -3.28 45.98
CA SER A 103 -80.08 -2.82 46.74
C SER A 103 -78.92 -3.81 46.61
N GLY A 104 -79.16 -5.11 46.83
CA GLY A 104 -78.15 -6.16 46.63
C GLY A 104 -77.65 -6.27 45.20
N LEU A 105 -78.52 -6.07 44.19
CA LEU A 105 -78.10 -5.97 42.79
C LEU A 105 -77.18 -4.77 42.56
N VAL A 106 -77.55 -3.58 43.04
CA VAL A 106 -76.75 -2.35 42.94
C VAL A 106 -75.41 -2.48 43.66
N GLU A 107 -75.37 -3.12 44.83
CA GLU A 107 -74.12 -3.43 45.54
C GLU A 107 -73.24 -4.40 44.75
N SER A 108 -73.81 -5.44 44.16
CA SER A 108 -73.07 -6.39 43.32
C SER A 108 -72.49 -5.73 42.06
N GLU A 109 -73.23 -4.83 41.41
CA GLU A 109 -72.74 -4.09 40.24
C GLU A 109 -71.71 -3.02 40.64
N LYS A 110 -71.85 -2.35 41.79
CA LYS A 110 -70.80 -1.48 42.34
C LYS A 110 -69.51 -2.27 42.63
N ALA A 111 -69.62 -3.47 43.19
CA ALA A 111 -68.48 -4.33 43.45
C ALA A 111 -67.77 -4.77 42.14
N LYS A 112 -68.54 -5.14 41.11
CA LYS A 112 -68.00 -5.42 39.76
C LYS A 112 -67.32 -4.20 39.15
N ALA A 113 -67.94 -3.01 39.21
CA ALA A 113 -67.37 -1.77 38.69
C ALA A 113 -66.02 -1.42 39.36
N VAL A 114 -65.93 -1.59 40.68
CA VAL A 114 -64.68 -1.41 41.43
C VAL A 114 -63.63 -2.47 41.06
N ALA A 115 -64.03 -3.72 40.79
CA ALA A 115 -63.11 -4.75 40.29
C ALA A 115 -62.58 -4.40 38.89
N THR A 116 -63.45 -4.00 37.96
CA THR A 116 -63.05 -3.60 36.61
C THR A 116 -62.17 -2.36 36.60
N GLU A 117 -62.41 -1.34 37.45
CA GLU A 117 -61.51 -0.17 37.50
C GLU A 117 -60.13 -0.53 38.07
N LYS A 118 -60.04 -1.49 39.00
CA LYS A 118 -58.75 -2.04 39.46
C LYS A 118 -58.01 -2.78 38.34
N GLU A 119 -58.70 -3.59 37.55
CA GLU A 119 -58.12 -4.27 36.38
C GLU A 119 -57.66 -3.26 35.32
N ILE A 120 -58.48 -2.24 35.03
CA ILE A 120 -58.13 -1.15 34.12
C ILE A 120 -56.90 -0.38 34.64
N SER A 121 -56.80 -0.09 35.94
CA SER A 121 -55.62 0.54 36.53
C SER A 121 -54.38 -0.34 36.38
N ALA A 122 -54.47 -1.62 36.71
CA ALA A 122 -53.35 -2.56 36.59
C ALA A 122 -52.87 -2.70 35.12
N LEU A 123 -53.79 -2.72 34.16
CA LEU A 123 -53.47 -2.73 32.72
C LEU A 123 -52.87 -1.40 32.26
N ARG A 124 -53.33 -0.25 32.76
CA ARG A 124 -52.72 1.07 32.50
C ARG A 124 -51.28 1.12 33.01
N ASP A 125 -51.02 0.62 34.22
CA ASP A 125 -49.68 0.56 34.82
C ASP A 125 -48.75 -0.38 34.04
N GLU A 126 -49.24 -1.52 33.59
CA GLU A 126 -48.48 -2.47 32.77
C GLU A 126 -48.17 -1.91 31.37
N ILE A 127 -49.12 -1.22 30.75
CA ILE A 127 -48.90 -0.48 29.49
C ILE A 127 -47.85 0.63 29.70
N TRP A 128 -47.90 1.33 30.84
CA TRP A 128 -46.92 2.38 31.15
C TRP A 128 -45.52 1.81 31.35
N LYS A 129 -45.36 0.74 32.14
CA LYS A 129 -44.08 0.02 32.31
C LYS A 129 -43.50 -0.44 30.97
N ARG A 130 -44.32 -1.05 30.10
CA ARG A 130 -43.87 -1.48 28.76
C ARG A 130 -43.49 -0.30 27.87
N ARG A 131 -44.25 0.80 27.89
CA ARG A 131 -43.88 2.03 27.15
C ARG A 131 -42.57 2.64 27.65
N GLN A 132 -42.32 2.59 28.96
CA GLN A 132 -41.06 3.04 29.57
C GLN A 132 -39.89 2.14 29.16
N GLN A 133 -40.05 0.80 29.23
CA GLN A 133 -39.05 -0.17 28.78
C GLN A 133 -38.72 -0.06 27.29
N MET A 134 -39.72 0.23 26.45
CA MET A 134 -39.55 0.44 25.00
C MET A 134 -38.86 1.75 24.64
N GLY A 135 -38.52 2.63 25.60
CA GLY A 135 -37.74 3.85 25.38
C GLY A 135 -38.43 4.95 24.55
N GLY A 136 -39.72 4.79 24.25
CA GLY A 136 -40.48 5.68 23.36
C GLY A 136 -40.43 5.29 21.88
N VAL A 137 -41.35 5.84 21.09
CA VAL A 137 -41.62 5.42 19.69
C VAL A 137 -40.38 5.50 18.79
N ASN A 138 -39.48 6.45 19.05
CA ASN A 138 -38.28 6.66 18.25
C ASN A 138 -37.06 5.83 18.70
N ALA A 139 -37.13 5.10 19.82
CA ALA A 139 -35.98 4.37 20.35
C ALA A 139 -35.54 3.24 19.39
N ALA A 140 -36.47 2.46 18.86
CA ALA A 140 -36.17 1.41 17.88
C ALA A 140 -35.49 1.99 16.61
N ALA A 141 -36.04 3.07 16.06
CA ALA A 141 -35.48 3.73 14.87
C ALA A 141 -34.10 4.38 15.14
N ASN A 142 -33.88 4.93 16.34
CA ASN A 142 -32.59 5.49 16.71
C ASN A 142 -31.54 4.39 16.94
N ASN A 143 -31.91 3.30 17.62
CA ASN A 143 -31.03 2.15 17.80
C ASN A 143 -30.65 1.52 16.45
N GLN A 144 -31.61 1.36 15.54
CA GLN A 144 -31.35 0.89 14.18
C GLN A 144 -30.34 1.80 13.45
N ARG A 145 -30.50 3.13 13.51
CA ARG A 145 -29.54 4.10 12.94
C ARG A 145 -28.15 4.04 13.60
N ILE A 146 -28.06 3.70 14.88
CA ILE A 146 -26.78 3.53 15.58
C ILE A 146 -26.09 2.24 15.10
N VAL A 147 -26.83 1.14 14.98
CA VAL A 147 -26.32 -0.13 14.43
C VAL A 147 -25.87 0.05 12.98
N GLU A 148 -26.67 0.70 12.12
CA GLU A 148 -26.29 1.01 10.73
C GLU A 148 -25.00 1.82 10.63
N LYS A 149 -24.80 2.81 11.51
CA LYS A 149 -23.54 3.56 11.58
C LYS A 149 -22.36 2.69 12.02
N GLN A 150 -22.57 1.79 12.97
CA GLN A 150 -21.54 0.86 13.42
C GLN A 150 -21.17 -0.15 12.33
N VAL A 151 -22.16 -0.64 11.56
CA VAL A 151 -21.93 -1.47 10.36
C VAL A 151 -21.06 -0.73 9.35
N ARG A 152 -21.44 0.50 8.95
CA ARG A 152 -20.63 1.31 8.02
C ARG A 152 -19.21 1.60 8.50
N LEU A 153 -19.03 1.80 9.81
CA LEU A 153 -17.70 1.99 10.40
C LEU A 153 -16.86 0.71 10.30
N LEU A 154 -17.45 -0.46 10.57
CA LEU A 154 -16.76 -1.75 10.46
C LEU A 154 -16.47 -2.12 9.01
N GLU A 155 -17.38 -1.81 8.07
CA GLU A 155 -17.17 -1.94 6.63
C GLU A 155 -15.98 -1.06 6.18
N SER A 156 -15.97 0.23 6.54
CA SER A 156 -14.85 1.13 6.22
C SER A 156 -13.51 0.65 6.83
N GLN A 157 -13.53 0.13 8.06
CA GLN A 157 -12.33 -0.46 8.68
C GLN A 157 -11.86 -1.73 7.97
N LEU A 158 -12.78 -2.57 7.50
CA LEU A 158 -12.48 -3.75 6.69
C LEU A 158 -11.87 -3.35 5.35
N ASP A 159 -12.45 -2.37 4.65
CA ASP A 159 -11.93 -1.87 3.36
C ASP A 159 -10.53 -1.26 3.53
N GLN A 160 -10.31 -0.46 4.57
CA GLN A 160 -8.97 0.05 4.90
C GLN A 160 -7.97 -1.08 5.20
N ALA A 161 -8.40 -2.14 5.88
CA ALA A 161 -7.57 -3.31 6.16
C ALA A 161 -7.25 -4.10 4.87
N LEU A 162 -8.23 -4.26 3.96
CA LEU A 162 -8.05 -4.90 2.65
C LEU A 162 -7.11 -4.09 1.75
N VAL A 163 -7.24 -2.75 1.71
CA VAL A 163 -6.31 -1.87 0.99
C VAL A 163 -4.89 -1.98 1.56
N LYS A 164 -4.73 -1.97 2.90
CA LYS A 164 -3.43 -2.18 3.55
C LYS A 164 -2.85 -3.57 3.25
N PHE A 165 -3.67 -4.62 3.28
CA PHE A 165 -3.27 -5.98 2.91
C PHE A 165 -2.80 -6.05 1.45
N ASN A 166 -3.57 -5.51 0.51
CA ASN A 166 -3.22 -5.48 -0.92
C ASN A 166 -1.93 -4.68 -1.17
N LYS A 167 -1.75 -3.52 -0.52
CA LYS A 167 -0.48 -2.76 -0.55
C LYS A 167 0.71 -3.61 -0.04
N CYS A 168 0.53 -4.35 1.07
CA CYS A 168 1.53 -5.28 1.59
C CYS A 168 1.82 -6.46 0.65
N VAL A 169 0.81 -7.05 0.00
CA VAL A 169 0.96 -8.14 -0.98
C VAL A 169 1.72 -7.65 -2.21
N SER A 170 1.36 -6.49 -2.78
CA SER A 170 2.08 -5.89 -3.91
C SER A 170 3.53 -5.56 -3.57
N ARG A 171 3.79 -5.03 -2.37
CA ARG A 171 5.17 -4.81 -1.89
C ARG A 171 5.93 -6.14 -1.74
N ASN A 172 5.29 -7.18 -1.24
CA ASN A 172 5.90 -8.51 -1.10
C ASN A 172 6.20 -9.15 -2.47
N LYS A 173 5.31 -8.98 -3.45
CA LYS A 173 5.53 -9.42 -4.84
C LYS A 173 6.78 -8.74 -5.43
N ARG A 174 6.87 -7.40 -5.36
CA ARG A 174 8.04 -6.65 -5.85
C ARG A 174 9.35 -7.11 -5.18
N LEU A 175 9.33 -7.34 -3.86
CA LEU A 175 10.50 -7.85 -3.12
C LEU A 175 10.89 -9.27 -3.54
N ARG A 176 9.94 -10.14 -3.92
CA ARG A 176 10.25 -11.47 -4.47
C ARG A 176 10.90 -11.37 -5.84
N GLU A 177 10.35 -10.52 -6.71
CA GLU A 177 10.90 -10.25 -8.05
C GLU A 177 12.33 -9.68 -7.96
N GLU A 178 12.59 -8.77 -7.01
CA GLU A 178 13.93 -8.26 -6.70
C GLU A 178 14.88 -9.36 -6.20
N ILE A 179 14.44 -10.21 -5.26
CA ILE A 179 15.22 -11.35 -4.75
C ILE A 179 15.55 -12.34 -5.88
N ASP A 180 14.61 -12.65 -6.77
CA ASP A 180 14.81 -13.59 -7.87
C ASP A 180 15.67 -12.98 -9.00
N GLY A 181 15.59 -11.67 -9.22
CA GLY A 181 16.53 -10.91 -10.04
C GLY A 181 17.97 -11.01 -9.52
N LEU A 182 18.19 -10.68 -8.24
CA LEU A 182 19.50 -10.77 -7.57
C LEU A 182 20.04 -12.21 -7.55
N ARG A 183 19.17 -13.22 -7.45
CA ARG A 183 19.56 -14.64 -7.61
C ARG A 183 20.00 -14.96 -9.03
N GLY A 184 19.28 -14.46 -10.03
CA GLY A 184 19.66 -14.59 -11.45
C GLY A 184 21.04 -13.97 -11.72
N GLU A 185 21.25 -12.74 -11.26
CA GLU A 185 22.55 -12.06 -11.32
C GLU A 185 23.65 -12.84 -10.60
N ARG A 186 23.41 -13.32 -9.38
CA ARG A 186 24.40 -14.15 -8.67
C ARG A 186 24.81 -15.38 -9.48
N VAL A 187 23.87 -16.05 -10.16
CA VAL A 187 24.16 -17.21 -11.02
C VAL A 187 24.95 -16.81 -12.28
N THR A 188 24.72 -15.64 -12.88
CA THR A 188 25.54 -15.18 -14.01
C THR A 188 26.95 -14.75 -13.55
N PHE A 189 27.07 -14.06 -12.42
CA PHE A 189 28.36 -13.73 -11.80
C PHE A 189 29.16 -14.98 -11.46
N GLU A 190 28.55 -16.02 -10.89
CA GLU A 190 29.24 -17.28 -10.58
C GLU A 190 29.74 -17.99 -11.85
N LYS A 191 28.96 -17.97 -12.95
CA LYS A 191 29.40 -18.49 -14.25
C LYS A 191 30.61 -17.72 -14.79
N VAL A 192 30.63 -16.40 -14.68
CA VAL A 192 31.77 -15.56 -15.10
C VAL A 192 32.98 -15.83 -14.21
N TYR A 193 32.80 -15.91 -12.89
CA TYR A 193 33.88 -16.19 -11.94
C TYR A 193 34.56 -17.53 -12.23
N ARG A 194 33.79 -18.61 -12.42
CA ARG A 194 34.33 -19.94 -12.78
C ARG A 194 35.10 -19.93 -14.11
N LYS A 195 34.70 -19.12 -15.10
CA LYS A 195 35.46 -18.93 -16.35
C LYS A 195 36.80 -18.25 -16.06
N VAL A 196 36.80 -17.12 -15.36
CA VAL A 196 38.02 -16.38 -15.00
C VAL A 196 38.98 -17.24 -14.16
N GLU A 197 38.47 -18.06 -13.24
CA GLU A 197 39.29 -19.05 -12.51
C GLU A 197 39.88 -20.14 -13.41
N MET A 198 39.16 -20.57 -14.44
CA MET A 198 39.66 -21.54 -15.42
C MET A 198 40.76 -20.94 -16.27
N ASP A 199 40.54 -19.74 -16.81
CA ASP A 199 41.53 -18.99 -17.58
C ASP A 199 42.79 -18.72 -16.74
N LEU A 200 42.64 -18.34 -15.46
CA LEU A 200 43.75 -18.17 -14.53
C LEU A 200 44.55 -19.46 -14.31
N ARG A 201 43.86 -20.61 -14.18
CA ARG A 201 44.51 -21.93 -14.06
C ARG A 201 45.25 -22.30 -15.36
N GLU A 202 44.66 -22.04 -16.52
CA GLU A 202 45.29 -22.28 -17.81
C GLU A 202 46.53 -21.39 -18.02
N LYS A 203 46.43 -20.08 -17.75
CA LYS A 203 47.59 -19.17 -17.83
C LYS A 203 48.70 -19.55 -16.87
N LYS A 204 48.39 -20.01 -15.65
CA LYS A 204 49.39 -20.57 -14.72
C LYS A 204 50.07 -21.82 -15.29
N LYS A 205 49.31 -22.74 -15.90
CA LYS A 205 49.87 -23.92 -16.57
C LYS A 205 50.77 -23.53 -17.76
N HIS A 206 50.32 -22.61 -18.60
CA HIS A 206 51.11 -22.12 -19.73
C HIS A 206 52.40 -21.43 -19.28
N MET A 207 52.33 -20.61 -18.22
CA MET A 207 53.51 -20.00 -17.60
C MET A 207 54.52 -21.04 -17.09
N ALA A 208 54.04 -22.12 -16.45
CA ALA A 208 54.91 -23.22 -16.02
C ALA A 208 55.60 -23.92 -17.21
N VAL A 209 54.87 -24.19 -18.29
CA VAL A 209 55.44 -24.77 -19.53
C VAL A 209 56.48 -23.86 -20.17
N VAL A 210 56.24 -22.54 -20.21
CA VAL A 210 57.21 -21.57 -20.74
C VAL A 210 58.46 -21.48 -19.87
N ILE A 211 58.34 -21.60 -18.54
CA ILE A 211 59.49 -21.68 -17.63
C ILE A 211 60.29 -22.97 -17.86
N GLU A 212 59.62 -24.12 -18.00
CA GLU A 212 60.26 -25.40 -18.29
C GLU A 212 61.01 -25.39 -19.62
N GLN A 213 60.39 -24.87 -20.69
CA GLN A 213 61.04 -24.67 -21.99
C GLN A 213 62.22 -23.70 -21.91
N SER A 214 62.12 -22.64 -21.11
CA SER A 214 63.22 -21.68 -20.88
C SER A 214 64.39 -22.36 -20.16
N ASN A 215 64.12 -23.14 -19.11
CA ASN A 215 65.15 -23.90 -18.39
C ASN A 215 65.83 -24.92 -19.30
N GLN A 216 65.06 -25.63 -20.15
CA GLN A 216 65.62 -26.56 -21.14
C GLN A 216 66.51 -25.84 -22.16
N ALA A 217 66.14 -24.65 -22.61
CA ALA A 217 66.95 -23.83 -23.51
C ALA A 217 68.24 -23.32 -22.81
N TYR A 218 68.17 -22.95 -21.52
CA TYR A 218 69.36 -22.61 -20.73
C TYR A 218 70.29 -23.82 -20.59
N GLU A 219 69.78 -25.01 -20.26
CA GLU A 219 70.61 -26.22 -20.21
C GLU A 219 71.27 -26.54 -21.56
N GLN A 220 70.57 -26.41 -22.67
CA GLN A 220 71.12 -26.63 -24.01
C GLN A 220 72.22 -25.62 -24.34
N ARG A 221 72.00 -24.33 -24.03
CA ARG A 221 73.00 -23.28 -24.18
C ARG A 221 74.24 -23.56 -23.34
N ASP A 222 74.05 -23.95 -22.08
CA ASP A 222 75.16 -24.14 -21.14
C ASP A 222 75.96 -25.40 -21.49
N LYS A 223 75.31 -26.46 -21.99
CA LYS A 223 75.98 -27.63 -22.60
C LYS A 223 76.82 -27.22 -23.82
N ALA A 224 76.25 -26.47 -24.75
CA ALA A 224 77.00 -25.99 -25.92
C ALA A 224 78.17 -25.07 -25.54
N GLN A 225 78.03 -24.22 -24.52
CA GLN A 225 79.12 -23.40 -24.00
C GLN A 225 80.25 -24.23 -23.37
N LEU A 226 79.91 -25.32 -22.65
CA LEU A 226 80.90 -26.25 -22.12
C LEU A 226 81.63 -27.03 -23.23
N GLU A 227 80.92 -27.43 -24.29
CA GLU A 227 81.51 -28.07 -25.47
C GLU A 227 82.46 -27.12 -26.22
N ILE A 228 82.05 -25.87 -26.47
CA ILE A 228 82.90 -24.83 -27.06
C ILE A 228 84.17 -24.62 -26.21
N ALA A 229 84.02 -24.45 -24.89
CA ALA A 229 85.16 -24.27 -23.99
C ALA A 229 86.08 -25.51 -23.92
N ALA A 230 85.56 -26.72 -24.16
CA ALA A 230 86.35 -27.94 -24.27
C ALA A 230 87.13 -27.99 -25.60
N ILE A 231 86.49 -27.64 -26.72
CA ILE A 231 87.10 -27.56 -28.05
C ILE A 231 88.19 -26.47 -28.08
N GLU A 232 87.93 -25.28 -27.53
CA GLU A 232 88.96 -24.22 -27.41
C GLU A 232 90.18 -24.67 -26.61
N ARG A 233 89.99 -25.46 -25.55
CA ARG A 233 91.09 -26.03 -24.75
C ARG A 233 91.85 -27.14 -25.48
N LEU A 234 91.23 -27.84 -26.44
CA LEU A 234 91.89 -28.82 -27.30
C LEU A 234 92.65 -28.11 -28.42
N SER A 235 92.01 -27.17 -29.13
CA SER A 235 92.63 -26.34 -30.18
C SER A 235 93.91 -25.68 -29.68
N ARG A 236 93.88 -25.01 -28.51
CA ARG A 236 95.07 -24.39 -27.90
C ARG A 236 96.20 -25.38 -27.63
N LYS A 237 95.88 -26.61 -27.18
CA LYS A 237 96.90 -27.65 -26.94
C LYS A 237 97.49 -28.19 -28.24
N GLU A 238 96.68 -28.31 -29.28
CA GLU A 238 97.13 -28.70 -30.61
C GLU A 238 98.00 -27.59 -31.21
N GLU A 239 97.58 -26.32 -31.14
CA GLU A 239 98.37 -25.14 -31.50
C GLU A 239 99.71 -25.10 -30.75
N ASP A 240 99.72 -25.27 -29.43
CA ASP A 240 100.94 -25.33 -28.61
C ASP A 240 101.87 -26.49 -29.06
N ALA A 241 101.31 -27.66 -29.38
CA ALA A 241 102.06 -28.82 -29.86
C ALA A 241 102.60 -28.63 -31.29
N TYR A 242 101.83 -28.02 -32.18
CA TYR A 242 102.28 -27.63 -33.53
C TYR A 242 103.37 -26.56 -33.45
N HIS A 243 103.26 -25.57 -32.57
CA HIS A 243 104.30 -24.58 -32.34
C HIS A 243 105.59 -25.21 -31.79
N GLN A 244 105.50 -26.21 -30.91
CA GLN A 244 106.67 -27.00 -30.48
C GLN A 244 107.30 -27.76 -31.66
N GLN A 245 106.51 -28.50 -32.45
CA GLN A 245 107.02 -29.23 -33.62
C GLN A 245 107.66 -28.30 -34.67
N ILE A 246 107.08 -27.13 -34.93
CA ILE A 246 107.64 -26.12 -35.83
C ILE A 246 108.94 -25.54 -35.24
N SER A 247 109.01 -25.30 -33.94
CA SER A 247 110.23 -24.85 -33.25
C SER A 247 111.35 -25.89 -33.36
N ASP A 248 111.04 -27.17 -33.14
CA ASP A 248 112.00 -28.28 -33.25
C ASP A 248 112.50 -28.43 -34.68
N LEU A 249 111.60 -28.49 -35.67
CA LEU A 249 111.94 -28.54 -37.10
C LEU A 249 112.71 -27.30 -37.56
N SER A 250 112.39 -26.11 -37.03
CA SER A 250 113.13 -24.89 -37.33
C SER A 250 114.55 -24.94 -36.74
N GLY A 251 114.72 -25.50 -35.54
CA GLY A 251 116.04 -25.71 -34.93
C GLY A 251 116.86 -26.82 -35.61
N GLU A 252 116.21 -27.84 -36.16
CA GLU A 252 116.86 -28.83 -37.04
C GLU A 252 117.26 -28.21 -38.39
N LEU A 253 116.37 -27.43 -39.01
CA LEU A 253 116.67 -26.68 -40.23
C LEU A 253 117.78 -25.65 -40.00
N GLU A 254 117.84 -24.98 -38.85
CA GLU A 254 118.93 -24.05 -38.53
C GLU A 254 120.27 -24.79 -38.43
N LYS A 255 120.34 -25.94 -37.74
CA LYS A 255 121.53 -26.80 -37.70
C LYS A 255 121.93 -27.32 -39.09
N VAL A 256 120.96 -27.74 -39.90
CA VAL A 256 121.19 -28.26 -41.27
C VAL A 256 121.59 -27.11 -42.21
N ASN A 257 121.02 -25.92 -42.05
CA ASN A 257 121.38 -24.72 -42.81
C ASN A 257 122.74 -24.17 -42.38
N GLU A 258 123.13 -24.28 -41.11
CA GLU A 258 124.49 -24.00 -40.64
C GLU A 258 125.49 -25.01 -41.24
N GLN A 259 125.15 -26.30 -41.27
CA GLN A 259 125.94 -27.33 -41.96
C GLN A 259 126.00 -27.10 -43.49
N LEU A 260 124.92 -26.61 -44.12
CA LEU A 260 124.86 -26.29 -45.54
C LEU A 260 125.59 -25.00 -45.89
N LEU A 261 125.49 -23.91 -45.11
CA LEU A 261 126.33 -22.72 -45.30
C LEU A 261 127.82 -23.06 -45.14
N ASN A 262 128.15 -24.00 -44.24
CA ASN A 262 129.51 -24.50 -44.07
C ASN A 262 129.98 -25.43 -45.21
N SER A 263 129.08 -26.01 -46.02
CA SER A 263 129.42 -26.92 -47.14
C SER A 263 129.13 -26.38 -48.55
N THR A 264 128.31 -25.34 -48.69
CA THR A 264 127.91 -24.75 -49.99
C THR A 264 128.95 -23.73 -50.49
N LYS A 265 130.21 -24.17 -50.54
CA LYS A 265 131.28 -23.61 -51.38
C LYS A 265 131.60 -24.56 -52.56
N SER A 266 130.60 -25.20 -53.18
CA SER A 266 130.80 -25.98 -54.41
C SER A 266 129.49 -26.35 -55.13
N GLY A 267 129.51 -26.44 -56.46
CA GLY A 267 128.74 -27.45 -57.21
C GLY A 267 127.43 -27.02 -57.90
N GLN A 268 127.49 -26.81 -59.22
CA GLN A 268 126.40 -26.46 -60.14
C GLN A 268 125.48 -27.63 -60.60
N THR A 269 124.36 -27.23 -61.26
CA THR A 269 123.70 -27.82 -62.48
C THR A 269 122.75 -29.04 -62.43
N ALA A 270 121.46 -28.74 -62.67
CA ALA A 270 120.57 -29.17 -63.79
C ALA A 270 120.51 -30.61 -64.35
N ILE A 271 119.28 -31.06 -64.71
CA ILE A 271 118.89 -31.70 -66.01
C ILE A 271 117.34 -31.79 -66.12
N VAL A 272 116.84 -31.81 -67.37
CA VAL A 272 115.42 -31.89 -67.82
C VAL A 272 115.31 -33.06 -68.82
N VAL A 273 114.12 -33.66 -69.06
CA VAL A 273 113.64 -34.14 -70.39
C VAL A 273 112.21 -34.75 -70.32
N ASP A 274 111.49 -34.64 -71.44
CA ASP A 274 110.07 -34.97 -71.70
C ASP A 274 109.99 -36.04 -72.87
N PRO A 275 109.10 -36.01 -73.88
CA PRO A 275 107.75 -36.64 -74.01
C PRO A 275 107.59 -37.71 -75.14
N LEU A 276 106.33 -38.12 -75.44
CA LEU A 276 105.78 -38.88 -76.61
C LEU A 276 106.15 -40.39 -76.78
N GLU A 277 105.54 -41.20 -77.68
CA GLU A 277 104.13 -41.45 -78.13
C GLU A 277 104.14 -42.63 -79.17
N GLU A 278 102.98 -43.21 -79.49
CA GLU A 278 102.60 -43.93 -80.73
C GLU A 278 102.95 -45.43 -81.03
N GLU A 279 102.04 -45.99 -81.83
CA GLU A 279 101.96 -47.22 -82.65
C GLU A 279 102.03 -48.63 -82.04
N ARG A 280 100.87 -49.33 -82.12
CA ARG A 280 100.66 -50.40 -83.14
C ARG A 280 99.22 -50.90 -83.27
N LYS A 281 98.63 -50.70 -84.45
CA LYS A 281 97.42 -51.39 -84.91
C LYS A 281 97.76 -52.81 -85.38
N VAL A 282 97.17 -53.87 -84.82
CA VAL A 282 96.58 -55.05 -85.52
C VAL A 282 95.66 -55.84 -84.56
N THR A 283 94.46 -55.32 -84.25
CA THR A 283 93.33 -56.15 -83.73
C THR A 283 92.01 -55.89 -84.49
N GLU A 284 92.10 -55.27 -85.67
CA GLU A 284 90.97 -55.08 -86.57
C GLU A 284 90.45 -56.43 -87.10
N ARG A 285 89.42 -56.97 -86.43
CA ARG A 285 88.29 -57.73 -87.02
C ARG A 285 87.27 -58.27 -86.01
N LYS A 286 87.46 -58.06 -84.70
CA LYS A 286 86.42 -58.36 -83.68
C LYS A 286 85.89 -57.13 -82.95
N ASP A 287 86.68 -56.07 -82.85
CA ASP A 287 86.24 -54.82 -82.21
C ASP A 287 85.38 -53.95 -83.13
N ALA A 288 85.51 -54.09 -84.46
CA ALA A 288 84.75 -53.33 -85.44
C ALA A 288 83.22 -53.49 -85.29
N ALA A 289 82.73 -54.69 -84.93
CA ALA A 289 81.30 -54.93 -84.72
C ALA A 289 80.76 -54.22 -83.47
N ARG A 290 81.52 -54.25 -82.36
CA ARG A 290 81.17 -53.52 -81.13
C ARG A 290 81.34 -52.02 -81.27
N ALA A 291 82.35 -51.56 -82.01
CA ALA A 291 82.52 -50.16 -82.34
C ALA A 291 81.37 -49.62 -83.20
N THR A 292 80.87 -50.39 -84.18
CA THR A 292 79.68 -49.99 -84.95
C THR A 292 78.38 -50.03 -84.14
N GLU A 293 78.25 -50.94 -83.18
CA GLU A 293 77.08 -50.99 -82.29
C GLU A 293 77.09 -49.83 -81.27
N LEU A 294 78.26 -49.52 -80.69
CA LEU A 294 78.45 -48.38 -79.80
C LEU A 294 78.28 -47.04 -80.54
N ALA A 295 78.91 -46.91 -81.72
CA ALA A 295 78.77 -45.71 -82.56
C ALA A 295 77.34 -45.52 -83.06
N ARG A 296 76.58 -46.59 -83.33
CA ARG A 296 75.16 -46.47 -83.70
C ARG A 296 74.28 -46.07 -82.52
N ALA A 297 74.55 -46.60 -81.31
CA ALA A 297 73.88 -46.16 -80.10
C ALA A 297 74.22 -44.69 -79.77
N GLU A 298 75.46 -44.27 -80.01
CA GLU A 298 75.93 -42.90 -79.83
C GLU A 298 75.37 -41.95 -80.90
N GLU A 299 75.25 -42.38 -82.16
CA GLU A 299 74.52 -41.66 -83.22
C GLU A 299 73.02 -41.55 -82.90
N GLU A 300 72.37 -42.59 -82.39
CA GLU A 300 70.96 -42.53 -82.01
C GLU A 300 70.75 -41.59 -80.81
N TYR A 301 71.69 -41.55 -79.85
CA TYR A 301 71.68 -40.60 -78.73
C TYR A 301 72.01 -39.16 -79.16
N ALA A 302 72.94 -38.99 -80.10
CA ALA A 302 73.26 -37.71 -80.73
C ALA A 302 72.07 -37.19 -81.54
N GLN A 303 71.41 -38.03 -82.35
CA GLN A 303 70.19 -37.67 -83.06
C GLN A 303 69.03 -37.30 -82.11
N GLN A 304 68.93 -37.93 -80.94
CA GLN A 304 67.96 -37.51 -79.91
C GLN A 304 68.34 -36.17 -79.28
N ARG A 305 69.63 -35.91 -79.04
CA ARG A 305 70.11 -34.58 -78.61
C ARG A 305 69.83 -33.52 -79.68
N ASP A 306 70.12 -33.78 -80.95
CA ASP A 306 69.88 -32.85 -82.05
C ASP A 306 68.39 -32.59 -82.29
N LYS A 307 67.53 -33.59 -82.14
CA LYS A 307 66.07 -33.41 -82.19
C LYS A 307 65.56 -32.54 -81.04
N LYS A 308 66.10 -32.74 -79.82
CA LYS A 308 65.79 -31.88 -78.67
C LYS A 308 66.37 -30.47 -78.84
N LEU A 309 67.60 -30.33 -79.33
CA LEU A 309 68.24 -29.05 -79.59
C LEU A 309 67.46 -28.25 -80.65
N LYS A 310 67.08 -28.87 -81.76
CA LYS A 310 66.20 -28.27 -82.78
C LYS A 310 64.84 -27.89 -82.19
N SER A 311 64.22 -28.76 -81.40
CA SER A 311 62.96 -28.44 -80.71
C SER A 311 63.10 -27.25 -79.75
N TYR A 312 64.23 -27.09 -79.07
CA TYR A 312 64.50 -25.93 -78.23
C TYR A 312 64.83 -24.69 -79.06
N GLU A 313 65.60 -24.78 -80.14
CA GLU A 313 65.87 -23.69 -81.09
C GLU A 313 64.59 -23.20 -81.79
N ASP A 314 63.67 -24.10 -82.12
CA ASP A 314 62.38 -23.77 -82.76
C ASP A 314 61.46 -23.07 -81.76
N ALA A 315 61.32 -23.59 -80.53
CA ALA A 315 60.61 -22.91 -79.46
C ALA A 315 61.26 -21.56 -79.10
N PHE A 316 62.59 -21.46 -79.14
CA PHE A 316 63.31 -20.21 -78.87
C PHE A 316 63.11 -19.20 -80.00
N ARG A 317 63.09 -19.63 -81.27
CA ARG A 317 62.72 -18.80 -82.42
C ARG A 317 61.28 -18.32 -82.34
N GLU A 318 60.35 -19.17 -81.92
CA GLU A 318 58.94 -18.81 -81.74
C GLU A 318 58.77 -17.74 -80.64
N ILE A 319 59.39 -17.94 -79.48
CA ILE A 319 59.35 -16.97 -78.36
C ILE A 319 60.10 -15.68 -78.74
N SER A 320 61.24 -15.76 -79.42
CA SER A 320 61.99 -14.57 -79.89
C SER A 320 61.20 -13.78 -80.95
N ALA A 321 60.48 -14.46 -81.86
CA ALA A 321 59.60 -13.81 -82.83
C ALA A 321 58.37 -13.16 -82.17
N ALA A 322 57.81 -13.79 -81.12
CA ALA A 322 56.66 -13.25 -80.39
C ALA A 322 57.02 -12.08 -79.44
N THR A 323 58.23 -12.09 -78.86
CA THR A 323 58.69 -11.08 -77.89
C THR A 323 59.55 -9.97 -78.50
N GLY A 324 60.11 -10.17 -79.70
CA GLY A 324 60.98 -9.21 -80.39
C GLY A 324 62.39 -9.09 -79.80
N ILE A 325 62.75 -9.91 -78.81
CA ILE A 325 64.06 -9.89 -78.15
C ILE A 325 64.98 -10.92 -78.82
N SER A 326 66.06 -10.44 -79.42
CA SER A 326 67.04 -11.25 -80.17
C SER A 326 68.29 -11.64 -79.36
N ASP A 327 68.38 -11.21 -78.10
CA ASP A 327 69.47 -11.53 -77.18
C ASP A 327 69.03 -12.61 -76.17
N VAL A 328 69.72 -13.75 -76.19
CA VAL A 328 69.35 -14.97 -75.47
C VAL A 328 69.32 -14.75 -73.96
N ASP A 329 70.37 -14.14 -73.40
CA ASP A 329 70.49 -13.93 -71.96
C ASP A 329 69.49 -12.90 -71.43
N LYS A 330 69.09 -11.94 -72.27
CA LYS A 330 68.02 -10.99 -71.94
C LYS A 330 66.65 -11.66 -71.96
N LEU A 331 66.38 -12.53 -72.95
CA LEU A 331 65.10 -13.24 -73.02
C LEU A 331 64.92 -14.18 -71.82
N VAL A 332 65.97 -14.90 -71.40
CA VAL A 332 65.92 -15.76 -70.20
C VAL A 332 65.68 -14.95 -68.93
N LYS A 333 66.31 -13.79 -68.76
CA LYS A 333 66.03 -12.90 -67.61
C LYS A 333 64.59 -12.39 -67.60
N VAL A 334 64.11 -11.88 -68.73
CA VAL A 334 62.71 -11.40 -68.86
C VAL A 334 61.72 -12.55 -68.69
N PHE A 335 62.07 -13.78 -69.09
CA PHE A 335 61.23 -14.96 -68.83
C PHE A 335 61.18 -15.29 -67.33
N ILE A 336 62.32 -15.31 -66.62
CA ILE A 336 62.37 -15.55 -65.17
C ILE A 336 61.61 -14.45 -64.41
N GLU A 337 61.80 -13.17 -64.78
CA GLU A 337 61.07 -12.05 -64.17
C GLU A 337 59.55 -12.16 -64.40
N ASN A 338 59.11 -12.56 -65.60
CA ASN A 338 57.70 -12.82 -65.89
C ASN A 338 57.18 -14.10 -65.20
N GLU A 339 58.00 -15.13 -65.04
CA GLU A 339 57.66 -16.36 -64.32
C GLU A 339 57.48 -16.06 -62.82
N GLU A 340 58.39 -15.32 -62.19
CA GLU A 340 58.26 -14.84 -60.81
C GLU A 340 57.04 -13.92 -60.63
N HIS A 341 56.77 -13.03 -61.60
CA HIS A 341 55.58 -12.20 -61.59
C HIS A 341 54.29 -13.01 -61.71
N ASN A 342 54.26 -14.02 -62.58
CA ASN A 342 53.14 -14.93 -62.77
C ASN A 342 52.93 -15.83 -61.53
N PHE A 343 53.99 -16.36 -60.91
CA PHE A 343 53.90 -17.05 -59.62
C PHE A 343 53.39 -16.14 -58.50
N SER A 344 53.74 -14.85 -58.52
CA SER A 344 53.23 -13.87 -57.56
C SER A 344 51.75 -13.58 -57.77
N LEU A 345 51.32 -13.42 -59.02
CA LEU A 345 49.91 -13.29 -59.41
C LEU A 345 49.10 -14.56 -59.08
N PHE A 346 49.64 -15.75 -59.32
CA PHE A 346 49.00 -17.02 -58.99
C PHE A 346 48.83 -17.20 -57.49
N ARG A 347 49.84 -16.82 -56.68
CA ARG A 347 49.73 -16.78 -55.23
C ARG A 347 48.66 -15.80 -54.77
N TYR A 348 48.64 -14.58 -55.31
CA TYR A 348 47.62 -13.60 -54.99
C TYR A 348 46.21 -14.07 -55.38
N SER A 349 46.05 -14.70 -56.55
CA SER A 349 44.79 -15.30 -56.99
C SER A 349 44.34 -16.45 -56.09
N SER A 350 45.28 -17.24 -55.56
CA SER A 350 44.99 -18.33 -54.62
C SER A 350 44.61 -17.80 -53.23
N GLU A 351 45.26 -16.72 -52.78
CA GLU A 351 44.95 -16.03 -51.53
C GLU A 351 43.59 -15.32 -51.60
N GLN A 352 43.27 -14.68 -52.73
CA GLN A 352 41.94 -14.12 -53.02
C GLN A 352 40.87 -15.22 -53.06
N ALA A 353 41.12 -16.37 -53.68
CA ALA A 353 40.17 -17.48 -53.69
C ALA A 353 39.88 -18.02 -52.27
N ALA A 354 40.92 -18.18 -51.44
CA ALA A 354 40.77 -18.59 -50.05
C ALA A 354 40.03 -17.55 -49.18
N GLU A 355 40.25 -16.25 -49.43
CA GLU A 355 39.51 -15.18 -48.75
C GLU A 355 38.04 -15.12 -49.21
N ILE A 356 37.75 -15.44 -50.48
CA ILE A 356 36.37 -15.58 -50.99
C ILE A 356 35.67 -16.76 -50.28
N GLU A 357 36.27 -17.95 -50.23
CA GLU A 357 35.70 -19.09 -49.49
C GLU A 357 35.42 -18.73 -48.02
N ARG A 358 36.36 -18.04 -47.36
CA ARG A 358 36.20 -17.58 -45.97
C ARG A 358 35.04 -16.60 -45.80
N LEU A 359 34.89 -15.65 -46.73
CA LEU A 359 33.79 -14.68 -46.71
C LEU A 359 32.44 -15.32 -47.05
N GLU A 360 32.41 -16.33 -47.92
CA GLU A 360 31.20 -17.11 -48.21
C GLU A 360 30.76 -17.94 -46.99
N GLU A 361 31.71 -18.53 -46.26
CA GLU A 361 31.47 -19.24 -44.99
C GLU A 361 30.97 -18.29 -43.88
N ASP A 362 31.59 -17.10 -43.75
CA ASP A 362 31.12 -16.03 -42.85
C ASP A 362 29.68 -15.60 -43.21
N ILE A 363 29.37 -15.35 -44.50
CA ILE A 363 28.02 -14.99 -44.98
C ILE A 363 27.00 -16.10 -44.70
N GLN A 364 27.37 -17.37 -44.90
CA GLN A 364 26.50 -18.50 -44.62
C GLN A 364 26.19 -18.60 -43.11
N SER A 365 27.19 -18.41 -42.24
CA SER A 365 26.99 -18.41 -40.79
C SER A 365 26.04 -17.29 -40.33
N LEU A 366 26.18 -16.08 -40.90
CA LEU A 366 25.31 -14.94 -40.59
C LEU A 366 23.88 -15.15 -41.07
N ARG A 367 23.68 -15.81 -42.22
CA ARG A 367 22.34 -16.20 -42.70
C ARG A 367 21.68 -17.26 -41.81
N GLU A 368 22.47 -18.21 -41.31
CA GLU A 368 21.98 -19.19 -40.33
C GLU A 368 21.63 -18.55 -38.98
N GLU A 369 22.37 -17.52 -38.55
CA GLU A 369 22.01 -16.72 -37.38
C GLU A 369 20.74 -15.89 -37.61
N GLU A 370 20.61 -15.22 -38.76
CA GLU A 370 19.39 -14.49 -39.14
C GLU A 370 18.17 -15.41 -39.13
N MET A 371 18.27 -16.61 -39.72
CA MET A 371 17.20 -17.60 -39.72
C MET A 371 16.86 -18.11 -38.31
N LYS A 372 17.84 -18.24 -37.40
CA LYS A 372 17.57 -18.55 -35.98
C LYS A 372 16.79 -17.42 -35.31
N TYR A 373 17.27 -16.18 -35.38
CA TYR A 373 16.55 -15.05 -34.78
C TYR A 373 15.15 -14.84 -35.37
N LYS A 374 14.97 -15.12 -36.66
CA LYS A 374 13.68 -15.00 -37.35
C LYS A 374 12.69 -16.11 -36.94
N ASN A 375 13.19 -17.33 -36.69
CA ASN A 375 12.38 -18.41 -36.14
C ASN A 375 12.09 -18.17 -34.64
N GLU A 376 13.07 -17.73 -33.84
CA GLU A 376 12.89 -17.35 -32.43
C GLU A 376 11.95 -16.14 -32.24
N ALA A 377 11.84 -15.26 -33.25
CA ALA A 377 10.85 -14.19 -33.30
C ALA A 377 9.45 -14.68 -33.74
N SER A 378 9.34 -15.88 -34.31
CA SER A 378 8.08 -16.47 -34.78
C SER A 378 7.51 -17.54 -33.83
N ASP A 379 8.33 -18.16 -32.98
CA ASP A 379 7.92 -19.14 -31.97
C ASP A 379 7.43 -18.46 -30.67
N ASP A 380 6.11 -18.46 -30.47
CA ASP A 380 5.31 -18.23 -29.24
C ASP A 380 5.53 -16.95 -28.40
N ARG A 381 6.74 -16.40 -28.28
CA ARG A 381 7.04 -15.24 -27.42
C ARG A 381 6.42 -13.95 -27.94
N ASP A 382 6.36 -13.75 -29.26
CA ASP A 382 5.78 -12.53 -29.83
C ASP A 382 4.26 -12.53 -29.80
N GLY A 383 3.62 -13.70 -29.74
CA GLY A 383 2.18 -13.85 -29.50
C GLY A 383 1.80 -13.36 -28.09
N SER A 384 2.41 -13.94 -27.05
CA SER A 384 2.18 -13.49 -25.66
C SER A 384 2.53 -12.00 -25.48
N ARG A 385 3.61 -11.53 -26.11
CA ARG A 385 4.02 -10.12 -26.00
C ARG A 385 3.07 -9.18 -26.72
N ARG A 386 2.51 -9.56 -27.87
CA ARG A 386 1.43 -8.82 -28.54
C ARG A 386 0.17 -8.78 -27.67
N ASP A 387 -0.25 -9.91 -27.11
CA ASP A 387 -1.43 -9.98 -26.25
C ASP A 387 -1.28 -9.10 -25.02
N ASP A 388 -0.09 -9.06 -24.41
CA ASP A 388 0.19 -8.19 -23.26
C ASP A 388 0.26 -6.70 -23.64
N ILE A 389 0.79 -6.36 -24.82
CA ILE A 389 0.72 -5.00 -25.36
C ILE A 389 -0.74 -4.59 -25.60
N VAL A 390 -1.57 -5.45 -26.19
CA VAL A 390 -3.00 -5.18 -26.44
C VAL A 390 -3.77 -5.02 -25.12
N LYS A 391 -3.49 -5.84 -24.09
CA LYS A 391 -4.07 -5.67 -22.75
C LYS A 391 -3.71 -4.31 -22.14
N LEU A 392 -2.42 -3.95 -22.14
CA LEU A 392 -1.94 -2.66 -21.62
C LEU A 392 -2.55 -1.48 -22.39
N GLN A 393 -2.71 -1.61 -23.71
CA GLN A 393 -3.27 -0.55 -24.55
C GLN A 393 -4.79 -0.37 -24.30
N ASN A 394 -5.52 -1.46 -24.03
CA ASN A 394 -6.91 -1.40 -23.58
C ASN A 394 -7.03 -0.80 -22.16
N GLU A 395 -6.13 -1.16 -21.25
CA GLU A 395 -6.11 -0.63 -19.87
C GLU A 395 -5.81 0.88 -19.85
N ILE A 396 -4.86 1.34 -20.69
CA ILE A 396 -4.60 2.77 -20.92
C ILE A 396 -5.85 3.46 -21.47
N SER A 397 -6.54 2.89 -22.46
CA SER A 397 -7.77 3.48 -23.04
C SER A 397 -8.88 3.64 -21.99
N LEU A 398 -9.08 2.63 -21.13
CA LEU A 398 -10.07 2.67 -20.05
C LEU A 398 -9.72 3.71 -18.98
N LEU A 399 -8.44 3.83 -18.61
CA LEU A 399 -7.97 4.86 -17.67
C LEU A 399 -8.11 6.27 -18.26
N ASP A 400 -7.87 6.45 -19.55
CA ASP A 400 -8.00 7.73 -20.26
C ASP A 400 -9.48 8.17 -20.38
N GLU A 401 -10.40 7.23 -20.64
CA GLU A 401 -11.85 7.48 -20.55
C GLU A 401 -12.30 7.85 -19.13
N LEU A 402 -11.82 7.11 -18.11
CA LEU A 402 -12.13 7.39 -16.71
C LEU A 402 -11.62 8.76 -16.28
N THR A 403 -10.40 9.12 -16.70
CA THR A 403 -9.76 10.41 -16.39
C THR A 403 -10.56 11.56 -17.00
N LYS A 404 -10.96 11.49 -18.27
CA LYS A 404 -11.83 12.49 -18.92
C LYS A 404 -13.18 12.63 -18.21
N ALA A 405 -13.73 11.53 -17.69
CA ALA A 405 -14.97 11.56 -16.92
C ALA A 405 -14.80 12.22 -15.53
N TYR A 406 -13.60 12.18 -14.93
CA TYR A 406 -13.27 12.92 -13.72
C TYR A 406 -12.95 14.39 -14.01
N GLU A 407 -12.19 14.70 -15.06
CA GLU A 407 -11.95 16.08 -15.51
C GLU A 407 -13.26 16.82 -15.77
N SER A 408 -14.18 16.23 -16.55
CA SER A 408 -15.49 16.80 -16.81
C SER A 408 -16.34 17.02 -15.54
N LYS A 409 -16.15 16.20 -14.50
CA LYS A 409 -16.79 16.43 -13.19
C LYS A 409 -16.13 17.58 -12.44
N CYS A 410 -14.79 17.66 -12.43
CA CYS A 410 -14.06 18.78 -11.84
C CYS A 410 -14.47 20.11 -12.48
N ASP A 411 -14.57 20.16 -13.82
CA ASP A 411 -15.09 21.33 -14.54
C ASP A 411 -16.52 21.69 -14.10
N SER A 412 -17.39 20.68 -13.94
CA SER A 412 -18.77 20.92 -13.47
C SER A 412 -18.82 21.47 -12.04
N TYR A 413 -17.94 20.99 -11.13
CA TYR A 413 -17.84 21.51 -9.78
C TYR A 413 -17.22 22.91 -9.74
N GLN A 414 -16.24 23.19 -10.60
CA GLN A 414 -15.64 24.52 -10.73
C GLN A 414 -16.67 25.55 -11.21
N ASN A 415 -17.52 25.20 -12.18
CA ASN A 415 -18.62 26.05 -12.63
C ASN A 415 -19.63 26.34 -11.50
N ILE A 416 -20.06 25.31 -10.76
CA ILE A 416 -20.96 25.47 -9.59
C ILE A 416 -20.30 26.37 -8.53
N LEU A 417 -18.99 26.23 -8.31
CA LEU A 417 -18.26 27.01 -7.31
C LEU A 417 -18.13 28.49 -7.72
N GLU A 418 -17.92 28.79 -9.02
CA GLU A 418 -17.98 30.16 -9.54
C GLU A 418 -19.41 30.75 -9.48
N GLU A 419 -20.46 29.97 -9.77
CA GLU A 419 -21.86 30.39 -9.57
C GLU A 419 -22.15 30.76 -8.11
N VAL A 420 -21.77 29.89 -7.16
CA VAL A 420 -21.92 30.14 -5.71
C VAL A 420 -21.10 31.37 -5.27
N LYS A 421 -19.89 31.53 -5.79
CA LYS A 421 -19.03 32.70 -5.56
C LYS A 421 -19.71 33.99 -6.04
N ASP A 422 -20.36 33.99 -7.20
CA ASP A 422 -21.11 35.16 -7.69
C ASP A 422 -22.40 35.42 -6.89
N GLU A 423 -23.14 34.39 -6.47
CA GLU A 423 -24.28 34.57 -5.55
C GLU A 423 -23.85 35.17 -4.20
N ILE A 424 -22.73 34.71 -3.64
CA ILE A 424 -22.17 35.24 -2.39
C ILE A 424 -21.77 36.71 -2.56
N LYS A 425 -21.08 37.10 -3.65
CA LYS A 425 -20.80 38.53 -3.95
C LYS A 425 -22.08 39.36 -3.97
N LEU A 426 -23.13 38.89 -4.65
CA LEU A 426 -24.42 39.57 -4.72
C LEU A 426 -25.09 39.72 -3.33
N LEU A 427 -24.97 38.72 -2.47
CA LEU A 427 -25.49 38.78 -1.09
C LEU A 427 -24.69 39.75 -0.21
N LEU A 428 -23.35 39.78 -0.30
CA LEU A 428 -22.52 40.74 0.44
C LEU A 428 -22.87 42.18 0.08
N ILE A 429 -23.02 42.47 -1.22
CA ILE A 429 -23.43 43.78 -1.73
C ILE A 429 -24.84 44.13 -1.23
N ARG A 430 -25.80 43.19 -1.31
CA ARG A 430 -27.20 43.43 -0.91
C ARG A 430 -27.38 43.63 0.60
N LEU A 431 -26.59 42.96 1.43
CA LEU A 431 -26.62 43.08 2.90
C LEU A 431 -25.68 44.17 3.44
N ASN A 432 -24.96 44.84 2.53
CA ASN A 432 -24.00 45.92 2.81
C ASN A 432 -22.91 45.49 3.82
N CYS A 433 -22.39 44.27 3.63
CA CYS A 433 -21.27 43.74 4.40
C CYS A 433 -19.97 44.40 3.93
N LYS A 434 -18.99 44.57 4.83
CA LYS A 434 -17.65 45.05 4.45
C LYS A 434 -16.88 43.93 3.76
N PHE A 435 -16.32 44.19 2.59
CA PHE A 435 -15.37 43.33 1.90
C PHE A 435 -14.27 44.20 1.30
N ASP A 436 -13.01 43.90 1.64
CA ASP A 436 -11.83 44.63 1.18
C ASP A 436 -10.96 43.80 0.21
N GLU A 437 -11.26 42.51 0.03
CA GLU A 437 -10.52 41.58 -0.82
C GLU A 437 -11.43 40.88 -1.84
N GLU A 438 -10.82 40.35 -2.91
CA GLU A 438 -11.51 39.64 -3.99
C GLU A 438 -11.90 38.22 -3.56
N LEU A 439 -13.13 37.80 -3.85
CA LEU A 439 -13.68 36.54 -3.36
C LEU A 439 -13.02 35.32 -4.06
N THR A 440 -12.05 34.70 -3.40
CA THR A 440 -11.38 33.46 -3.82
C THR A 440 -12.07 32.22 -3.22
N THR A 441 -11.79 31.04 -3.79
CA THR A 441 -12.28 29.72 -3.35
C THR A 441 -12.07 29.50 -1.86
N ASP A 442 -10.89 29.87 -1.36
CA ASP A 442 -10.44 29.60 -0.01
C ASP A 442 -11.12 30.52 1.01
N ASN A 443 -11.53 31.71 0.56
CA ASN A 443 -12.18 32.72 1.39
C ASN A 443 -13.72 32.57 1.43
N ILE A 444 -14.34 31.73 0.59
CA ILE A 444 -15.81 31.53 0.52
C ILE A 444 -16.42 31.25 1.90
N LEU A 445 -15.82 30.35 2.69
CA LEU A 445 -16.28 30.01 4.04
C LEU A 445 -16.20 31.19 5.02
N HIS A 446 -15.17 32.03 4.90
CA HIS A 446 -15.02 33.22 5.75
C HIS A 446 -16.12 34.24 5.48
N TYR A 447 -16.41 34.52 4.21
CA TYR A 447 -17.47 35.46 3.84
C TYR A 447 -18.89 34.91 4.08
N LEU A 448 -19.10 33.58 4.01
CA LEU A 448 -20.35 32.96 4.47
C LEU A 448 -20.57 33.15 5.97
N GLY A 449 -19.51 33.09 6.79
CA GLY A 449 -19.60 33.41 8.23
C GLY A 449 -19.98 34.87 8.50
N ILE A 450 -19.41 35.82 7.75
CA ILE A 450 -19.76 37.25 7.82
C ILE A 450 -21.22 37.48 7.39
N LEU A 451 -21.68 36.78 6.34
CA LEU A 451 -23.08 36.80 5.91
C LEU A 451 -24.03 36.25 6.98
N GLU A 452 -23.66 35.15 7.65
CA GLU A 452 -24.45 34.54 8.72
C GLU A 452 -24.57 35.48 9.93
N GLU A 453 -23.46 36.06 10.41
CA GLU A 453 -23.47 37.04 11.49
C GLU A 453 -24.37 38.24 11.16
N ARG A 454 -24.24 38.78 9.94
CA ARG A 454 -25.07 39.90 9.49
C ARG A 454 -26.55 39.54 9.34
N ALA A 455 -26.86 38.33 8.88
CA ALA A 455 -28.24 37.84 8.80
C ALA A 455 -28.85 37.68 10.20
N LEU A 456 -28.09 37.14 11.15
CA LEU A 456 -28.49 37.00 12.56
C LEU A 456 -28.72 38.36 13.22
N GLU A 457 -27.89 39.37 12.96
CA GLU A 457 -28.12 40.76 13.42
C GLU A 457 -29.46 41.31 12.90
N ILE A 458 -29.73 41.16 11.60
CA ILE A 458 -30.96 41.65 10.96
C ILE A 458 -32.20 40.95 11.56
N ILE A 459 -32.13 39.63 11.75
CA ILE A 459 -33.20 38.84 12.38
C ILE A 459 -33.40 39.26 13.85
N SER A 460 -32.32 39.45 14.61
CA SER A 460 -32.36 39.92 16.00
C SER A 460 -33.01 41.30 16.12
N ASN A 461 -32.66 42.22 15.23
CA ASN A 461 -33.22 43.58 15.20
C ASN A 461 -34.69 43.58 14.74
N TYR A 462 -35.08 42.69 13.82
CA TYR A 462 -36.49 42.48 13.45
C TYR A 462 -37.32 41.89 14.60
N LEU A 463 -36.78 40.93 15.35
CA LEU A 463 -37.45 40.37 16.53
C LEU A 463 -37.63 41.43 17.62
N LYS A 464 -36.60 42.21 17.94
CA LYS A 464 -36.69 43.34 18.89
C LYS A 464 -37.75 44.35 18.47
N THR A 465 -37.74 44.81 17.21
CA THR A 465 -38.74 45.77 16.72
C THR A 465 -40.17 45.19 16.71
N LYS A 466 -40.33 43.88 16.50
CA LYS A 466 -41.61 43.18 16.64
C LYS A 466 -42.09 43.10 18.10
N GLU A 467 -41.17 42.93 19.07
CA GLU A 467 -41.50 42.97 20.50
C GLU A 467 -41.90 44.38 20.95
N PHE A 468 -41.16 45.42 20.55
CA PHE A 468 -41.57 46.82 20.76
C PHE A 468 -42.94 47.12 20.12
N SER A 469 -43.17 46.69 18.88
CA SER A 469 -44.45 46.88 18.18
C SER A 469 -45.63 46.10 18.79
N ASN A 470 -45.37 45.06 19.59
CA ASN A 470 -46.39 44.36 20.37
C ASN A 470 -46.60 45.00 21.75
N GLY A 471 -45.55 45.58 22.35
CA GLY A 471 -45.64 46.30 23.62
C GLY A 471 -46.56 47.52 23.57
N ASP A 472 -46.45 48.34 22.52
CA ASP A 472 -47.26 49.57 22.36
C ASP A 472 -48.75 49.32 22.07
N ARG A 473 -49.18 48.05 21.86
CA ARG A 473 -50.60 47.71 21.65
C ARG A 473 -51.31 47.22 22.92
N ALA A 474 -50.59 47.14 24.05
CA ALA A 474 -51.10 46.55 25.29
C ALA A 474 -51.89 47.50 26.20
N ASN A 475 -52.24 48.72 25.77
CA ASN A 475 -52.91 49.70 26.65
C ASN A 475 -54.04 50.51 25.97
N SER A 476 -55.16 49.85 25.64
CA SER A 476 -56.49 50.48 25.58
C SER A 476 -57.62 49.44 25.69
N MET A 477 -58.76 49.85 26.28
CA MET A 477 -59.90 48.98 26.62
C MET A 477 -60.78 48.58 25.41
N PRO A 478 -61.63 47.54 25.55
CA PRO A 478 -62.26 46.86 24.40
C PRO A 478 -63.65 47.38 24.03
N LEU A 479 -63.99 47.42 22.74
CA LEU A 479 -65.34 47.04 22.25
C LEU A 479 -65.45 46.82 20.71
N ASP A 480 -66.16 45.74 20.38
CA ASP A 480 -67.06 45.48 19.23
C ASP A 480 -66.62 45.44 17.72
N LYS A 481 -67.05 44.34 17.07
CA LYS A 481 -67.45 44.15 15.64
C LYS A 481 -66.69 44.93 14.53
N SER A 482 -66.04 44.30 13.55
CA SER A 482 -66.62 43.31 12.63
C SER A 482 -65.66 42.97 11.45
N THR A 483 -65.93 41.85 10.76
CA THR A 483 -65.56 41.53 9.35
C THR A 483 -64.08 41.51 8.93
N GLY A 484 -63.57 40.33 8.54
CA GLY A 484 -62.30 40.19 7.80
C GLY A 484 -61.53 38.92 8.14
N GLY A 485 -61.82 37.81 7.45
CA GLY A 485 -61.16 36.53 7.72
C GLY A 485 -59.67 36.53 7.34
N ARG A 486 -58.81 36.07 8.25
CA ARG A 486 -57.44 35.62 7.94
C ARG A 486 -57.18 34.28 8.62
N VAL A 487 -56.58 33.37 7.87
CA VAL A 487 -56.29 31.99 8.27
C VAL A 487 -55.33 31.99 9.47
N ALA A 488 -55.64 31.19 10.48
CA ALA A 488 -54.78 30.99 11.64
C ALA A 488 -53.60 30.06 11.26
N MET A 489 -52.38 30.59 11.31
CA MET A 489 -51.16 29.79 11.39
C MET A 489 -50.80 29.57 12.86
N GLY A 490 -50.52 28.32 13.23
CA GLY A 490 -50.30 27.91 14.61
C GLY A 490 -49.06 28.54 15.26
N ALA A 491 -49.02 28.49 16.59
CA ALA A 491 -47.90 28.99 17.38
C ALA A 491 -46.58 28.32 16.98
N ALA A 492 -45.59 29.12 16.60
CA ALA A 492 -44.25 28.64 16.31
C ALA A 492 -43.57 28.24 17.63
N ALA A 493 -43.24 26.94 17.76
CA ALA A 493 -42.30 26.47 18.77
C ALA A 493 -40.91 27.10 18.55
N PRO A 494 -40.07 27.25 19.60
CA PRO A 494 -38.73 27.79 19.44
C PRO A 494 -37.92 26.95 18.45
N ILE A 495 -37.34 27.62 17.45
CA ILE A 495 -36.55 26.97 16.40
C ILE A 495 -35.24 26.48 17.03
N SER A 496 -35.19 25.19 17.34
CA SER A 496 -33.95 24.50 17.68
C SER A 496 -33.12 24.34 16.42
N VAL A 497 -32.13 25.23 16.25
CA VAL A 497 -31.08 25.08 15.24
C VAL A 497 -30.16 23.94 15.68
N ASN A 498 -30.44 22.73 15.21
CA ASN A 498 -29.49 21.63 15.33
C ASN A 498 -28.33 21.89 14.37
N ALA A 499 -27.13 22.07 14.92
CA ALA A 499 -25.91 22.19 14.12
C ALA A 499 -25.75 20.96 13.20
N PRO A 500 -25.26 21.12 11.95
CA PRO A 500 -24.96 20.00 11.08
C PRO A 500 -24.02 19.02 11.77
N ARG A 501 -24.34 17.73 11.71
CA ARG A 501 -23.40 16.70 12.17
C ARG A 501 -22.21 16.67 11.20
N LEU A 502 -21.05 17.10 11.68
CA LEU A 502 -19.76 16.95 11.02
C LEU A 502 -19.44 15.46 10.84
N LEU A 503 -19.89 14.87 9.72
CA LEU A 503 -19.62 13.47 9.37
C LEU A 503 -19.45 13.23 7.86
N ASP A 504 -19.34 14.28 7.06
CA ASP A 504 -18.99 14.22 5.63
C ASP A 504 -17.87 15.22 5.34
N TYR A 505 -16.70 14.94 5.90
CA TYR A 505 -15.42 15.45 5.40
C TYR A 505 -14.39 14.34 5.62
N SER A 506 -14.31 13.41 4.67
CA SER A 506 -13.18 12.47 4.61
C SER A 506 -11.95 13.27 4.23
N SER A 507 -11.19 13.69 5.24
CA SER A 507 -9.84 14.22 5.03
C SER A 507 -9.03 13.15 4.29
N ASP A 508 -8.70 13.42 3.04
CA ASP A 508 -7.77 12.60 2.27
C ASP A 508 -6.37 12.86 2.85
N ASP A 509 -6.01 12.08 3.87
CA ASP A 509 -4.67 12.06 4.46
C ASP A 509 -3.70 11.33 3.53
N SER A 510 -3.54 11.86 2.32
CA SER A 510 -2.44 11.55 1.43
C SER A 510 -1.23 12.42 1.81
N GLY A 511 -0.73 12.22 3.02
CA GLY A 511 0.52 12.80 3.50
C GLY A 511 1.70 12.36 2.63
N ASP A 512 2.04 13.21 1.65
CA ASP A 512 3.24 13.11 0.84
C ASP A 512 4.48 13.44 1.69
N GLU A 513 5.05 12.45 2.38
CA GLU A 513 6.42 12.55 2.91
C GLU A 513 7.45 12.40 1.76
N GLY A 514 7.37 13.36 0.84
CA GLY A 514 8.09 13.40 -0.43
C GLY A 514 9.25 14.41 -0.48
N GLY A 515 9.88 14.76 0.65
CA GLY A 515 10.96 15.76 0.60
C GLY A 515 11.76 16.01 1.87
N GLU A 516 12.80 15.20 2.13
CA GLU A 516 14.05 15.65 2.78
C GLU A 516 15.17 14.58 2.71
N SER A 517 15.91 14.53 1.60
CA SER A 517 17.16 13.75 1.53
C SER A 517 18.16 14.26 0.47
N TRP A 518 18.47 15.57 0.52
CA TRP A 518 19.67 16.10 -0.10
C TRP A 518 20.57 16.70 0.99
N MET A 519 21.78 16.14 1.12
CA MET A 519 22.85 16.40 2.11
C MET A 519 22.95 15.43 3.31
N LYS A 520 23.57 14.26 3.07
CA LYS A 520 24.50 13.65 4.04
C LYS A 520 25.83 13.31 3.35
N PRO A 521 26.98 13.32 4.06
CA PRO A 521 28.30 13.27 3.41
C PRO A 521 28.62 11.91 2.81
N ILE A 522 29.26 11.91 1.64
CA ILE A 522 29.69 10.71 0.91
C ILE A 522 30.78 9.98 1.71
N HIS A 523 30.52 8.71 2.05
CA HIS A 523 31.51 7.83 2.67
C HIS A 523 32.48 7.26 1.62
N ARG A 524 33.74 7.02 2.00
CA ARG A 524 34.88 6.75 1.10
C ARG A 524 34.87 5.40 0.36
N SER A 525 33.76 4.68 0.32
CA SER A 525 33.65 3.34 -0.30
C SER A 525 33.34 3.36 -1.80
N ASP A 526 32.79 4.46 -2.34
CA ASP A 526 32.26 4.49 -3.73
C ASP A 526 33.27 5.05 -4.75
N MET A 527 34.53 4.63 -4.69
CA MET A 527 35.47 4.88 -5.78
C MET A 527 35.21 3.94 -6.96
N ASN A 528 34.63 4.50 -8.03
CA ASN A 528 34.43 3.85 -9.32
C ASN A 528 35.76 3.45 -10.00
N TYR A 529 36.27 2.25 -9.70
CA TYR A 529 37.41 1.65 -10.42
C TYR A 529 37.12 1.35 -11.91
N SER A 530 35.86 1.40 -12.34
CA SER A 530 35.43 1.17 -13.73
C SER A 530 35.90 2.25 -14.72
N LYS A 531 36.22 3.47 -14.28
CA LYS A 531 36.64 4.58 -15.16
C LYS A 531 38.15 4.72 -15.37
N ILE A 532 38.98 3.89 -14.75
CA ILE A 532 40.45 3.91 -14.93
C ILE A 532 40.91 2.83 -15.94
N ALA A 533 40.09 1.79 -16.19
CA ALA A 533 40.43 0.69 -17.09
C ALA A 533 40.34 1.03 -18.60
N SER A 534 39.75 2.17 -18.98
CA SER A 534 39.45 2.51 -20.38
C SER A 534 40.53 3.33 -21.11
N ILE A 535 41.70 3.57 -20.50
CA ILE A 535 42.81 4.32 -21.11
C ILE A 535 44.09 3.47 -21.12
N VAL A 536 44.13 2.46 -22.00
CA VAL A 536 45.36 1.80 -22.46
C VAL A 536 45.28 1.62 -23.98
N PRO A 537 46.26 2.11 -24.78
CA PRO A 537 46.18 2.03 -26.23
C PRO A 537 46.36 0.61 -26.74
N LYS A 538 45.48 0.17 -27.66
CA LYS A 538 45.58 -1.13 -28.35
C LYS A 538 46.87 -1.19 -29.19
N ARG A 539 47.86 -1.94 -28.72
CA ARG A 539 49.09 -2.23 -29.47
C ARG A 539 48.77 -3.26 -30.56
N LYS A 540 48.95 -2.90 -31.84
CA LYS A 540 48.81 -3.85 -32.97
C LYS A 540 49.84 -4.98 -32.82
N THR A 541 49.38 -6.23 -32.87
CA THR A 541 50.21 -7.42 -33.00
C THR A 541 50.07 -7.97 -34.42
N ILE A 542 51.20 -8.07 -35.13
CA ILE A 542 51.27 -8.64 -36.48
C ILE A 542 51.29 -10.17 -36.34
N PRO A 543 50.48 -10.94 -37.08
CA PRO A 543 50.59 -12.39 -37.09
C PRO A 543 51.86 -12.80 -37.87
N GLY A 544 52.85 -13.31 -37.13
CA GLY A 544 54.09 -13.81 -37.73
C GLY A 544 53.89 -15.16 -38.42
N ARG A 545 54.40 -15.28 -39.65
CA ARG A 545 54.59 -16.56 -40.36
C ARG A 545 55.17 -17.63 -39.42
N ARG A 546 54.56 -18.83 -39.42
CA ARG A 546 55.28 -20.09 -39.19
C ARG A 546 55.02 -21.01 -40.37
N GLY A 547 56.07 -21.31 -41.13
CA GLY A 547 56.00 -22.32 -42.18
C GLY A 547 55.95 -23.72 -41.56
N SER A 548 55.12 -24.60 -42.15
CA SER A 548 55.18 -26.03 -41.88
C SER A 548 55.97 -26.71 -43.00
N ILE A 549 57.05 -27.39 -42.65
CA ILE A 549 57.87 -28.17 -43.58
C ILE A 549 57.23 -29.55 -43.76
N PHE A 550 57.39 -30.12 -44.97
CA PHE A 550 57.01 -31.48 -45.36
C PHE A 550 57.50 -32.56 -44.38
N GLY A 551 56.79 -33.70 -44.28
CA GLY A 551 57.45 -34.93 -43.85
C GLY A 551 56.60 -36.12 -43.35
N LEU A 552 56.14 -36.95 -44.28
CA LEU A 552 56.10 -38.43 -44.18
C LEU A 552 55.21 -39.12 -43.12
N GLN A 553 54.15 -39.76 -43.62
CA GLN A 553 53.40 -40.83 -42.95
C GLN A 553 54.24 -42.11 -42.77
N PRO A 554 54.03 -42.89 -41.70
CA PRO A 554 54.34 -44.32 -41.67
C PRO A 554 53.11 -45.17 -42.04
N ARG A 555 53.35 -46.21 -42.84
CA ARG A 555 52.34 -47.13 -43.41
C ARG A 555 51.60 -47.96 -42.35
N ARG A 556 50.30 -48.20 -42.58
CA ARG A 556 49.57 -49.33 -41.94
C ARG A 556 50.26 -50.66 -42.28
N ARG A 557 50.54 -51.49 -41.27
CA ARG A 557 50.83 -52.91 -41.44
C ARG A 557 49.60 -53.74 -41.05
N THR A 558 49.22 -54.65 -41.93
CA THR A 558 48.36 -55.79 -41.60
C THR A 558 49.18 -56.87 -40.89
N ASN A 559 48.59 -57.54 -39.89
CA ASN A 559 48.62 -59.01 -39.69
C ASN A 559 48.00 -59.36 -38.31
N ILE A 560 46.89 -60.11 -38.26
CA ILE A 560 46.77 -61.58 -38.07
C ILE A 560 46.50 -61.97 -36.61
N SER A 561 45.29 -62.49 -36.38
CA SER A 561 44.89 -63.59 -35.47
C SER A 561 45.68 -63.86 -34.18
N ALA A 562 45.00 -63.72 -33.04
CA ALA A 562 44.91 -64.77 -32.00
C ALA A 562 43.63 -64.58 -31.15
N ALA A 563 43.02 -65.68 -30.69
CA ALA A 563 41.87 -65.65 -29.78
C ALA A 563 42.28 -65.30 -28.33
N PRO A 564 41.29 -65.11 -27.44
CA PRO A 564 41.26 -66.02 -26.30
C PRO A 564 39.87 -66.61 -26.01
N ASP A 565 39.87 -67.89 -25.62
CA ASP A 565 38.73 -68.53 -24.96
C ASP A 565 38.45 -67.86 -23.60
N GLY A 566 37.17 -67.80 -23.24
CA GLY A 566 36.74 -67.47 -21.88
C GLY A 566 36.74 -68.71 -20.97
N MET A 567 37.10 -68.51 -19.70
CA MET A 567 36.67 -69.38 -18.62
C MET A 567 36.23 -68.53 -17.43
N LEU A 568 35.01 -68.80 -16.96
CA LEU A 568 34.25 -68.17 -15.87
C LEU A 568 33.64 -66.79 -16.19
#